data_AF-A0A1F5E220-F1
#
_entry.id   AF-A0A1F5E220-F1
#
_cell.length_a   1.000
_cell.length_b   1.000
_cell.length_c   1.000
_cell.angle_alpha   90.00
_cell.angle_beta   90.00
_cell.angle_gamma   90.00
#
_symmetry.space_group_name_H-M   'P 1'
#
loop_
_entity.id
_entity.type
_entity.pdbx_description
1 polymer ?
#
loop_
_entity_poly.entity_id
_entity_poly.type
_entity_poly.pdbx_seq_one_letter_code
_entity_poly.pdbx_strand_id
1 'polypeptide(L)' 'MQIGPPKLTRFERARIAGARALQVSLGAPILVELPSRVSDPIDIALAELKEGALPMTIRRTLPDGSYQDIALIDLA' A
#
# COMPACT_ATOMS: atom_id res chain seq x y z
N MET A 1 5.78 -17.60 -12.36
CA MET A 1 5.85 -17.72 -10.89
C MET A 1 6.09 -16.33 -10.34
N GLN A 2 5.22 -15.84 -9.47
CA GLN A 2 5.47 -14.59 -8.73
C GLN A 2 6.47 -14.89 -7.60
N ILE A 3 7.43 -13.99 -7.37
CA ILE A 3 8.37 -14.05 -6.26
C ILE A 3 7.60 -13.80 -4.96
N GLY A 4 7.68 -14.76 -4.04
CA GLY A 4 7.01 -14.69 -2.74
C GLY A 4 5.53 -15.10 -2.77
N PRO A 5 4.80 -14.91 -1.66
CA PRO A 5 3.40 -15.33 -1.53
C PRO A 5 2.47 -14.45 -2.39
N PRO A 6 1.33 -14.98 -2.88
CA PRO A 6 0.37 -14.22 -3.70
C PRO A 6 -0.44 -13.18 -2.90
N LYS A 7 -0.17 -13.05 -1.59
CA LYS A 7 -0.83 -12.13 -0.68
C LYS A 7 0.14 -11.09 -0.14
N LEU A 8 -0.42 -9.97 0.31
CA LEU A 8 0.35 -8.92 0.97
C LEU A 8 0.87 -9.42 2.34
N THR A 9 2.17 -9.32 2.57
CA THR A 9 2.73 -9.64 3.89
C THR A 9 2.37 -8.57 4.91
N ARG A 10 2.35 -8.92 6.20
CA ARG A 10 2.05 -7.97 7.27
C ARG A 10 3.06 -6.80 7.33
N PHE A 11 4.30 -7.04 6.89
CA PHE A 11 5.35 -6.03 6.79
C PHE A 11 5.15 -5.08 5.61
N GLU A 12 4.85 -5.63 4.43
CA GLU A 12 4.50 -4.83 3.24
C GLU A 12 3.29 -3.95 3.51
N ARG A 13 2.25 -4.53 4.13
CA ARG A 13 1.04 -3.80 4.54
C ARG A 13 1.36 -2.61 5.45
N ALA A 14 2.17 -2.83 6.47
CA ALA A 14 2.58 -1.77 7.40
C ALA A 14 3.41 -0.68 6.69
N ARG A 15 4.33 -1.08 5.80
CA ARG A 15 5.17 -0.13 5.04
C ARG A 15 4.35 0.74 4.10
N ILE A 16 3.39 0.15 3.41
CA ILE A 16 2.50 0.83 2.47
C ILE A 16 1.58 1.82 3.20
N ALA A 17 0.95 1.38 4.30
CA ALA A 17 0.13 2.26 5.13
C ALA A 17 0.95 3.44 5.67
N GLY A 18 2.18 3.20 6.15
CA GLY A 18 3.05 4.27 6.65
C GLY A 18 3.49 5.26 5.55
N ALA A 19 3.89 4.75 4.38
CA ALA A 19 4.27 5.59 3.25
C ALA A 19 3.09 6.44 2.75
N ARG A 20 1.89 5.84 2.67
CA ARG A 20 0.70 6.56 2.24
C ARG A 20 0.22 7.58 3.28
N ALA A 21 0.26 7.23 4.56
CA ALA A 21 -0.05 8.18 5.63
C ALA A 21 0.86 9.41 5.57
N LEU A 22 2.16 9.22 5.27
CA LEU A 22 3.08 10.34 5.06
C LEU A 22 2.67 11.21 3.86
N GLN A 23 2.28 10.61 2.73
CA GLN A 23 1.79 11.35 1.57
C GLN A 23 0.56 12.20 1.93
N VAL A 24 -0.41 11.62 2.63
CA VAL A 24 -1.62 12.32 3.09
C VAL A 24 -1.26 13.48 4.03
N SER A 25 -0.35 13.27 4.98
CA SER A 25 0.16 14.33 5.86
C SER A 25 0.86 15.46 5.11
N LEU A 26 1.44 15.19 3.95
CA LEU A 26 2.06 16.17 3.07
C LEU A 26 1.06 16.85 2.11
N GLY A 27 -0.24 16.60 2.26
CA GLY A 27 -1.29 17.20 1.45
C GLY A 27 -1.55 16.51 0.11
N ALA A 28 -1.13 15.25 -0.05
CA ALA A 28 -1.47 14.47 -1.23
C ALA A 28 -3.00 14.25 -1.34
N PRO A 29 -3.56 14.20 -2.56
CA PRO A 29 -4.99 13.97 -2.76
C PRO A 29 -5.39 12.57 -2.28
N ILE A 30 -6.55 12.51 -1.62
CA ILE A 30 -7.18 11.28 -1.13
C ILE A 30 -8.02 10.70 -2.26
N LEU A 31 -7.93 9.38 -2.49
CA LEU A 31 -8.56 8.69 -3.62
C LEU A 31 -9.89 8.02 -3.28
N VAL A 32 -10.27 7.98 -2.00
CA VAL A 32 -11.50 7.36 -1.49
C VAL A 32 -12.39 8.37 -0.78
N GLU A 33 -13.71 8.16 -0.83
CA GLU A 33 -14.66 8.94 -0.05
C GLU A 33 -14.56 8.54 1.43
N LEU A 34 -14.10 9.45 2.27
CA LEU A 34 -14.02 9.24 3.71
C LEU A 34 -15.27 9.78 4.40
N PRO A 35 -15.82 9.05 5.39
CA PRO A 35 -16.82 9.63 6.28
C PRO A 35 -16.20 10.81 7.04
N SER A 36 -16.97 11.87 7.26
CA SER A 36 -16.55 13.20 7.76
C SER A 36 -15.80 13.21 9.11
N ARG A 37 -15.61 12.05 9.74
CA ARG A 37 -15.02 11.86 11.06
C ARG A 37 -13.59 11.31 11.05
N VAL A 38 -13.08 10.88 9.88
CA VAL A 38 -11.73 10.33 9.76
C VAL A 38 -10.76 11.46 9.41
N SER A 39 -9.99 11.92 10.39
CA SER A 39 -8.97 12.96 10.22
C SER A 39 -7.54 12.39 10.25
N ASP A 40 -7.35 11.18 10.77
CA ASP A 40 -6.02 10.63 10.99
C ASP A 40 -5.42 10.08 9.68
N PRO A 41 -4.22 10.54 9.26
CA PRO A 41 -3.59 10.10 8.01
C PRO A 41 -3.41 8.60 7.89
N ILE A 42 -3.22 7.91 9.01
CA ILE A 42 -3.09 6.45 9.07
C ILE A 42 -4.42 5.77 8.72
N ASP A 43 -5.53 6.25 9.27
CA ASP A 43 -6.85 5.67 9.01
C ASP A 43 -7.26 5.88 7.56
N ILE A 44 -6.92 7.05 6.99
CA ILE A 44 -7.10 7.36 5.58
C ILE A 44 -6.31 6.37 4.70
N ALA A 45 -5.03 6.18 4.99
CA ALA A 45 -4.18 5.25 4.27
C ALA A 45 -4.68 3.80 4.36
N LEU A 46 -5.20 3.39 5.53
CA LEU A 46 -5.79 2.06 5.72
C LEU A 46 -7.11 1.87 4.97
N ALA A 47 -7.93 2.92 4.86
CA ALA A 47 -9.15 2.90 4.06
C ALA A 47 -8.82 2.75 2.57
N GLU A 48 -7.90 3.57 2.05
CA GLU A 48 -7.47 3.50 0.64
C GLU A 48 -6.82 2.15 0.30
N LEU A 49 -6.06 1.57 1.23
CA LEU A 49 -5.46 0.26 1.04
C LEU A 49 -6.50 -0.87 1.00
N LYS A 50 -7.61 -0.74 1.74
CA LYS A 50 -8.72 -1.72 1.72
C LYS A 50 -9.52 -1.67 0.42
N GLU A 51 -9.70 -0.47 -0.13
CA GLU A 51 -10.39 -0.28 -1.42
C GLU A 51 -9.51 -0.65 -2.63
N GLY A 52 -8.21 -0.94 -2.42
CA GLY A 52 -7.29 -1.28 -3.50
C GLY A 52 -7.01 -0.12 -4.46
N ALA A 53 -7.32 1.11 -4.07
CA ALA A 53 -7.25 2.31 -4.92
C ALA A 53 -5.82 2.89 -5.05
N LEU A 54 -4.86 2.37 -4.29
CA LEU A 54 -3.51 2.93 -4.21
C LEU A 54 -2.64 2.50 -5.40
N PRO A 55 -2.14 3.45 -6.23
CA PRO A 55 -1.27 3.14 -7.37
C PRO A 55 0.18 2.93 -6.90
N MET A 56 0.42 1.88 -6.10
CA MET A 56 1.75 1.52 -5.61
C MET A 56 2.17 0.12 -6.06
N THR A 57 3.47 -0.04 -6.25
CA THR A 57 4.11 -1.28 -6.66
C THR A 57 5.12 -1.71 -5.60
N ILE A 58 5.16 -3.01 -5.31
CA ILE A 58 6.07 -3.60 -4.34
C ILE A 58 7.17 -4.32 -5.10
N ARG A 59 8.42 -3.93 -4.84
CA ARG A 59 9.58 -4.66 -5.33
C ARG A 59 10.00 -5.71 -4.31
N ARG A 60 9.90 -6.99 -4.70
CA ARG A 60 10.44 -8.12 -3.91
C ARG A 60 11.77 -8.55 -4.48
N THR A 61 12.84 -8.40 -3.70
CA THR A 61 14.21 -8.83 -4.04
C THR A 61 14.53 -10.17 -3.38
N LEU A 62 15.06 -11.10 -4.15
CA LEU A 62 15.62 -12.36 -3.66
C LEU A 62 17.09 -12.19 -3.24
N PRO A 63 17.64 -13.11 -2.44
CA PRO A 63 19.04 -13.06 -2.01
C PRO A 63 20.07 -13.15 -3.17
N ASP A 64 19.66 -13.65 -4.33
CA ASP A 64 20.46 -13.72 -5.55
C ASP A 64 20.53 -12.38 -6.31
N GLY A 65 19.82 -11.35 -5.84
CA GLY A 65 19.75 -10.03 -6.46
C GLY A 65 18.69 -9.90 -7.55
N SER A 66 17.99 -10.98 -7.89
CA SER A 66 16.82 -10.90 -8.77
C SER A 66 15.67 -10.19 -8.03
N TYR A 67 14.81 -9.50 -8.79
CA TYR A 67 13.67 -8.81 -8.22
C TYR A 67 12.45 -8.91 -9.12
N GLN A 68 11.29 -8.74 -8.50
CA GLN A 68 10.03 -8.59 -9.22
C GLN A 68 9.23 -7.42 -8.66
N ASP A 69 8.71 -6.61 -9.57
CA ASP A 69 7.79 -5.52 -9.28
C ASP A 69 6.36 -6.04 -9.39
N ILE A 70 5.62 -6.00 -8.28
CA ILE A 70 4.27 -6.55 -8.13
C ILE A 70 3.31 -5.39 -7.83
N ALA A 71 2.30 -5.19 -8.67
CA ALA A 71 1.29 -4.17 -8.41
C ALA A 71 0.42 -4.57 -7.22
N LEU A 72 0.02 -3.60 -6.39
CA LEU A 72 -0.87 -3.86 -5.25
C LEU A 72 -2.20 -4.49 -5.66
N ILE A 73 -2.73 -4.12 -6.84
CA ILE A 73 -3.97 -4.65 -7.40
C ILE A 73 -3.90 -6.17 -7.64
N ASP A 74 -2.70 -6.71 -7.87
CA ASP A 74 -2.49 -8.13 -8.13
C ASP A 74 -2.34 -8.96 -6.84
N LEU A 75 -2.31 -8.32 -5.67
CA LEU A 75 -2.11 -8.95 -4.38
C LEU A 75 -3.45 -9.02 -3.63
N ALA A 76 -3.89 -10.25 -3.31
CA ALA A 76 -5.09 -10.53 -2.53
C ALA A 76 -4.89 -10.33 -1.02
#